data_AF-A0A0D3GZW7-F1
#
_entry.id   AF-A0A0D3GZW7-F1
#
_cell.length_a   1.000
_cell.length_b   1.000
_cell.length_c   1.000
_cell.angle_alpha   90.00
_cell.angle_beta   90.00
_cell.angle_gamma   90.00
#
_symmetry.space_group_name_H-M   'P 1'
#
loop_
_entity.id
_entity.type
_entity.pdbx_description
1 polymer ?
#
loop_
_entity_poly.entity_id
_entity_poly.type
_entity_poly.pdbx_seq_one_letter_code
_entity_poly.pdbx_strand_id
1 'polypeptide(L)'
;MATFSSTDRLRDLQAFDNTKAGVKGLVDAGVTAIPYFFRHHSDPLPIAAPSEAAAAILVIDLAKADVDHGHVVSQVVNHGVAGELMDAMLAAVRRFNEQPAGAVVAFRSPPQPVNREPPITPYLS
;
A
#
# COMPACT_ATOMS: atom_id res chain seq x y z
N MET A 1 11.11 27.96 5.42
CA MET A 1 10.56 26.62 5.14
C MET A 1 10.03 26.60 3.72
N ALA A 2 10.38 25.62 2.90
CA ALA A 2 9.86 25.53 1.53
C ALA A 2 8.36 25.19 1.58
N THR A 3 7.53 26.01 0.94
CA THR A 3 6.08 25.78 0.80
C THR A 3 5.86 24.91 -0.44
N PHE A 4 5.59 23.61 -0.25
CA PHE A 4 5.29 22.71 -1.36
C PHE A 4 3.85 22.89 -1.83
N SER A 5 3.65 23.21 -3.11
CA SER A 5 2.31 23.31 -3.70
C SER A 5 1.75 21.93 -4.06
N SER A 6 0.44 21.85 -4.30
CA SER A 6 -0.21 20.63 -4.82
C SER A 6 0.41 20.17 -6.14
N THR A 7 0.82 21.12 -6.97
CA THR A 7 1.47 20.87 -8.27
C THR A 7 2.85 20.24 -8.11
N ASP A 8 3.66 20.70 -7.14
CA ASP A 8 4.96 20.10 -6.85
C ASP A 8 4.80 18.68 -6.33
N ARG A 9 3.82 18.45 -5.45
CA ARG A 9 3.49 17.11 -4.94
C ARG A 9 3.13 16.14 -6.06
N LEU A 10 2.30 16.56 -7.01
CA LEU A 10 1.86 15.72 -8.13
C LEU A 10 3.02 15.38 -9.07
N ARG A 11 3.88 16.36 -9.37
CA ARG A 11 5.06 16.18 -10.20
C ARG A 11 6.03 15.17 -9.59
N ASP A 12 6.33 15.30 -8.30
CA ASP A 12 7.26 14.42 -7.61
C ASP A 12 6.70 12.99 -7.48
N LEU A 13 5.39 12.86 -7.21
CA LEU A 13 4.71 11.57 -7.19
C LEU A 13 4.75 10.89 -8.57
N GLN A 14 4.54 11.65 -9.64
CA GLN A 14 4.63 11.12 -11.01
C GLN A 14 6.05 10.68 -11.35
N ALA A 15 7.06 11.47 -10.99
CA ALA A 15 8.46 11.11 -11.18
C ALA A 15 8.79 9.80 -10.45
N PHE A 16 8.30 9.65 -9.22
CA PHE A 16 8.42 8.41 -8.44
C PHE A 16 7.72 7.21 -9.12
N ASP A 17 6.45 7.34 -9.52
CA ASP A 17 5.69 6.26 -10.15
C ASP A 17 6.29 5.80 -11.49
N ASN A 18 6.91 6.74 -12.22
CA ASN A 18 7.62 6.47 -13.47
C ASN A 18 8.90 5.64 -13.26
N THR A 19 9.55 5.73 -12.09
CA THR A 19 10.72 4.86 -11.79
C THR A 19 10.34 3.38 -11.72
N LYS A 20 9.07 3.09 -11.42
CA LYS A 20 8.56 1.75 -11.13
C LYS A 20 9.28 1.01 -9.99
N ALA A 21 10.27 1.61 -9.34
CA ALA A 21 11.04 1.00 -8.27
C ALA A 21 10.26 0.95 -6.95
N GLY A 22 9.25 1.82 -6.80
CA GLY A 22 8.35 1.87 -5.63
C GLY A 22 9.11 2.16 -4.34
N VAL A 23 8.47 1.92 -3.19
CA VAL A 23 9.04 2.34 -1.90
C VAL A 23 10.36 1.61 -1.58
N LYS A 24 10.49 0.32 -1.92
CA LYS A 24 11.76 -0.41 -1.78
C LYS A 24 12.90 0.28 -2.53
N GLY A 25 12.65 0.80 -3.75
CA GLY A 25 13.66 1.55 -4.50
C GLY A 25 14.16 2.81 -3.78
N LEU A 26 13.31 3.48 -3.01
CA LEU A 26 13.71 4.62 -2.18
C LEU A 26 14.57 4.19 -1.00
N VAL A 27 14.23 3.06 -0.38
CA VAL A 27 15.00 2.48 0.73
C VAL A 27 16.38 2.04 0.25
N ASP A 28 16.44 1.31 -0.87
CA ASP A 28 17.70 0.83 -1.47
C ASP A 28 18.59 2.00 -1.93
N ALA A 29 17.99 3.14 -2.32
CA ALA A 29 18.71 4.37 -2.66
C ALA A 29 19.22 5.15 -1.44
N GLY A 30 18.92 4.71 -0.21
CA GLY A 30 19.41 5.34 1.02
C GLY A 30 18.77 6.68 1.35
N VAL A 31 17.52 6.93 0.92
CA VAL A 31 16.80 8.17 1.23
C VAL A 31 16.69 8.37 2.75
N THR A 32 17.11 9.55 3.24
CA THR A 32 17.16 9.88 4.67
C THR A 32 15.95 10.67 5.18
N ALA A 33 15.08 11.14 4.27
CA ALA A 33 13.90 11.93 4.60
C ALA A 33 12.67 11.43 3.84
N ILE A 34 11.53 11.34 4.51
CA ILE A 34 10.27 10.90 3.90
C ILE A 34 9.85 11.92 2.83
N PRO A 35 9.71 11.52 1.54
CA PRO A 35 9.27 12.41 0.49
C PRO A 35 7.92 13.05 0.83
N TYR A 36 7.77 14.34 0.51
CA TYR A 36 6.60 15.13 0.93
C TYR A 36 5.27 14.52 0.47
N PHE A 37 5.23 13.86 -0.69
CA PHE A 37 4.02 13.22 -1.22
C PHE A 37 3.52 12.02 -0.39
N PHE A 38 4.38 11.39 0.44
CA PHE A 38 4.01 10.35 1.41
C PHE A 38 3.54 10.89 2.77
N ARG A 39 3.67 12.19 3.02
CA ARG A 39 3.23 12.77 4.29
C ARG A 39 1.70 12.84 4.28
N HIS A 40 1.08 12.17 5.25
CA HIS A 40 -0.35 12.30 5.47
C HIS A 40 -0.63 13.76 5.86
N HIS A 41 -1.63 14.37 5.23
CA HIS A 41 -2.18 15.64 5.73
C HIS A 41 -2.81 15.36 7.09
N SER A 42 -2.81 16.32 8.01
CA SER A 42 -3.45 16.10 9.32
C SER A 42 -4.88 15.62 9.11
N ASP A 43 -5.14 14.37 9.50
CA ASP A 43 -6.50 13.82 9.48
C ASP A 43 -7.27 14.54 10.60
N PRO A 44 -8.46 15.11 10.34
CA PRO A 44 -9.30 15.64 11.41
C PRO A 44 -9.75 14.56 12.40
N LEU A 45 -9.63 13.28 12.04
CA LEU A 45 -9.93 12.17 12.93
C LEU A 45 -8.70 11.83 13.77
N PRO A 46 -8.78 11.92 15.12
CA PRO A 46 -7.68 11.48 15.96
C PRO A 46 -7.45 9.99 15.71
N ILE A 47 -6.20 9.62 15.40
CA ILE A 47 -5.76 8.23 15.51
C ILE A 47 -6.06 7.86 16.95
N ALA A 48 -7.07 7.01 17.16
CA ALA A 48 -7.43 6.57 18.50
C ALA A 48 -6.15 6.01 19.13
N ALA A 49 -5.74 6.60 20.26
CA ALA A 49 -4.73 5.97 21.09
C ALA A 49 -5.18 4.52 21.32
N PRO A 50 -4.26 3.54 21.31
CA PRO A 50 -4.63 2.16 21.57
C PRO A 50 -5.41 2.14 22.89
N SER A 51 -6.72 1.92 22.77
CA SER A 51 -7.60 1.83 23.93
C SER A 51 -7.18 0.59 24.70
N GLU A 52 -6.96 0.69 26.01
CA GLU A 52 -6.74 -0.49 26.86
C GLU A 52 -7.96 -1.44 26.83
N ALA A 53 -9.13 -0.94 26.42
CA ALA A 53 -10.19 -1.78 25.87
C ALA A 53 -9.83 -2.16 24.43
N ALA A 54 -8.71 -2.88 24.26
CA ALA A 54 -8.39 -3.52 23.01
C ALA A 54 -9.51 -4.51 22.76
N ALA A 55 -10.39 -4.21 21.79
CA ALA A 55 -11.33 -5.19 21.28
C ALA A 55 -10.49 -6.39 20.85
N ALA A 56 -10.46 -7.43 21.68
CA ALA A 56 -9.69 -8.62 21.40
C ALA A 56 -10.19 -9.16 20.06
N ILE A 57 -9.29 -9.21 19.07
CA ILE A 57 -9.64 -9.75 17.77
C ILE A 57 -10.08 -11.20 18.00
N LEU A 58 -11.33 -11.50 17.61
CA LEU A 58 -11.92 -12.80 17.87
C LEU A 58 -11.10 -13.90 17.18
N VAL A 59 -10.86 -15.00 17.89
CA VAL A 59 -10.22 -16.19 17.31
C VAL A 59 -11.28 -17.24 17.04
N ILE A 60 -11.43 -17.65 15.78
CA ILE A 60 -12.40 -18.66 15.34
C ILE A 60 -11.67 -19.98 15.09
N ASP A 61 -12.10 -21.05 15.77
CA ASP A 61 -11.66 -22.43 15.52
C ASP A 61 -12.55 -23.07 14.43
N LEU A 62 -12.05 -23.10 13.19
CA LEU A 62 -12.81 -23.64 12.06
C LEU A 62 -13.12 -25.13 12.17
N ALA A 63 -12.41 -25.88 13.01
CA ALA A 63 -12.71 -27.29 13.24
C ALA A 63 -14.00 -27.49 14.05
N LYS A 64 -14.52 -26.43 14.69
CA LYS A 64 -15.67 -26.49 15.63
C LYS A 64 -16.80 -25.51 15.30
N ALA A 65 -16.65 -24.71 14.25
CA ALA A 65 -17.58 -23.61 13.98
C ALA A 65 -18.75 -24.06 13.07
N ASP A 66 -19.98 -23.76 13.50
CA ASP A 66 -21.19 -23.74 12.66
C ASP A 66 -21.43 -22.27 12.30
N VAL A 67 -21.02 -21.86 11.10
CA VAL A 67 -20.68 -20.45 10.83
C VAL A 67 -21.87 -19.69 10.22
N ASP A 68 -22.66 -19.01 11.06
CA ASP A 68 -23.39 -17.79 10.67
C ASP A 68 -22.79 -16.59 11.42
N HIS A 69 -21.81 -15.94 10.79
CA HIS A 69 -21.09 -14.82 11.39
C HIS A 69 -21.23 -13.62 10.46
N GLY A 70 -21.92 -12.58 10.94
CA GLY A 70 -21.95 -11.27 10.28
C GLY A 70 -20.56 -10.66 10.10
N HIS A 71 -20.49 -9.51 9.43
CA HIS A 71 -19.22 -8.83 9.08
C HIS A 71 -18.39 -8.41 10.31
N VAL A 72 -17.60 -9.34 10.86
CA VAL A 72 -16.64 -9.11 11.95
C VAL A 72 -15.25 -9.58 11.51
N VAL A 73 -14.22 -8.79 11.80
CA VAL A 73 -12.82 -9.17 11.55
C VAL A 73 -12.36 -10.13 12.63
N SER A 74 -11.82 -11.29 12.23
CA SER A 74 -11.37 -12.36 13.12
C SER A 74 -10.06 -13.00 12.65
N GLN A 75 -9.33 -13.62 13.59
CA GLN A 75 -8.23 -14.53 13.31
C GLN A 75 -8.77 -15.96 13.27
N VAL A 76 -8.25 -16.80 12.38
CA VAL A 76 -8.79 -18.13 12.16
C VAL A 76 -7.73 -19.20 12.40
N VAL A 77 -8.07 -20.20 13.22
CA VAL A 77 -7.20 -21.34 13.57
C VAL A 77 -7.84 -22.66 13.13
N ASN A 78 -7.03 -23.73 13.07
CA ASN A 78 -7.43 -25.05 12.56
C ASN A 78 -8.15 -24.98 11.21
N HIS A 79 -7.71 -24.05 10.35
CA HIS A 79 -8.29 -23.76 9.04
C HIS A 79 -7.98 -24.81 7.96
N GLY A 80 -7.26 -25.88 8.32
CA GLY A 80 -6.96 -27.02 7.44
C GLY A 80 -5.85 -26.78 6.41
N VAL A 81 -5.30 -25.57 6.30
CA VAL A 81 -4.13 -25.30 5.45
C VAL A 81 -2.86 -25.70 6.20
N ALA A 82 -2.00 -26.47 5.54
CA ALA A 82 -0.75 -26.94 6.13
C ALA A 82 0.18 -25.76 6.49
N GLY A 83 0.78 -25.80 7.69
CA GLY A 83 1.71 -24.78 8.17
C GLY A 83 2.87 -24.54 7.20
N GLU A 84 3.45 -25.63 6.69
CA GLU A 84 4.55 -25.60 5.73
C GLU A 84 4.20 -24.85 4.44
N LEU A 85 2.93 -24.90 4.00
CA LEU A 85 2.48 -24.17 2.81
C LEU A 85 2.41 -22.65 3.08
N MET A 86 1.97 -22.24 4.27
CA MET A 86 1.96 -20.83 4.66
C MET A 86 3.38 -20.28 4.78
N ASP A 87 4.30 -21.06 5.36
CA ASP A 87 5.71 -20.69 5.45
C ASP A 87 6.36 -20.58 4.07
N ALA A 88 6.09 -21.54 3.19
CA ALA A 88 6.56 -21.50 1.81
C ALA A 88 6.00 -20.28 1.05
N MET A 89 4.73 -19.93 1.28
CA MET A 89 4.11 -18.73 0.71
C MET A 89 4.80 -17.45 1.20
N LEU A 90 5.02 -17.32 2.51
CA LEU A 90 5.73 -16.18 3.09
C LEU A 90 7.16 -16.07 2.53
N ALA A 91 7.87 -17.19 2.42
CA ALA A 91 9.20 -17.24 1.83
C ALA A 91 9.20 -16.83 0.35
N ALA A 92 8.23 -17.28 -0.43
CA ALA A 92 8.08 -16.92 -1.84
C ALA A 92 7.82 -15.42 -2.03
N VAL A 93 6.89 -14.85 -1.25
CA VAL A 93 6.57 -13.41 -1.29
C VAL A 93 7.78 -12.56 -0.90
N ARG A 94 8.54 -12.97 0.12
CA ARG A 94 9.79 -12.28 0.51
C ARG A 94 10.82 -12.34 -0.62
N ARG A 95 11.12 -13.55 -1.14
CA ARG A 95 12.08 -13.74 -2.24
C ARG A 95 11.71 -12.91 -3.46
N PHE A 96 10.43 -12.82 -3.81
CA PHE A 96 9.98 -11.99 -4.93
C PHE A 96 10.25 -10.50 -4.68
N ASN A 97 9.89 -9.97 -3.52
CA ASN A 97 10.04 -8.55 -3.21
C ASN A 97 11.51 -8.14 -2.96
N GLU A 98 12.39 -9.08 -2.65
CA GLU A 98 13.83 -8.83 -2.42
C GLU A 98 14.68 -8.92 -3.69
N GLN A 99 14.11 -9.31 -4.83
CA GLN A 99 14.81 -9.28 -6.12
C GLN A 99 15.28 -7.86 -6.48
N PRO A 100 16.33 -7.72 -7.31
CA PRO A 100 16.73 -6.41 -7.83
C PRO A 100 15.55 -5.74 -8.55
N ALA A 101 15.45 -4.41 -8.45
CA ALA A 101 14.29 -3.65 -8.90
C ALA A 101 13.88 -3.98 -10.35
N GLY A 102 14.84 -4.20 -11.26
CA GLY A 102 14.57 -4.55 -12.66
C GLY A 102 13.72 -5.82 -12.86
N ALA A 103 13.81 -6.80 -11.96
CA ALA A 103 13.03 -8.05 -12.06
C ALA A 103 11.58 -7.87 -11.60
N VAL A 104 11.35 -7.06 -10.55
CA VAL A 104 10.00 -6.83 -10.00
C VAL A 104 9.23 -5.77 -10.80
N VAL A 105 9.93 -4.82 -11.42
CA VAL A 105 9.35 -3.72 -12.22
C VAL A 105 8.43 -4.24 -13.32
N ALA A 106 8.77 -5.37 -13.96
CA ALA A 106 7.97 -5.97 -15.03
C ALA A 106 6.56 -6.41 -14.58
N PHE A 107 6.38 -6.69 -13.28
CA PHE A 107 5.10 -7.15 -12.72
C PHE A 107 4.25 -6.01 -12.16
N ARG A 108 4.72 -4.76 -12.23
CA ARG A 108 4.01 -3.59 -11.68
C ARG A 108 3.14 -2.93 -12.72
N SER A 109 2.03 -2.36 -12.27
CA SER A 109 1.12 -1.60 -13.12
C SER A 109 1.85 -0.45 -13.82
N PRO A 110 1.50 -0.15 -15.08
CA PRO A 110 2.04 1.01 -15.80
C PRO A 110 1.70 2.32 -15.07
N PRO A 111 2.47 3.41 -15.27
CA PRO A 111 2.20 4.67 -14.59
C PRO A 111 0.85 5.20 -15.06
N GLN A 112 0.03 5.67 -14.12
CA GLN A 112 -1.25 6.25 -14.48
C GLN A 112 -1.00 7.59 -15.19
N PRO A 113 -1.68 7.88 -16.31
CA PRO A 113 -1.58 9.18 -16.95
C PRO A 113 -2.17 10.26 -16.03
N VAL A 114 -1.38 11.29 -15.73
CA VAL A 114 -1.88 12.52 -15.11
C VAL A 114 -2.76 13.24 -16.13
N ASN A 115 -4.05 13.40 -15.80
CA ASN A 115 -5.06 14.27 -16.44
C ASN A 115 -4.73 14.76 -17.86
N ARG A 116 -5.31 14.13 -18.89
CA ARG A 116 -5.45 14.81 -20.18
C ARG A 116 -6.43 15.97 -19.97
N GLU A 117 -5.98 17.22 -19.96
CA GLU A 117 -6.90 18.32 -20.24
C GLU A 117 -7.62 18.02 -21.56
N PRO A 118 -8.95 18.12 -21.64
CA PRO A 118 -9.63 18.03 -22.93
C PRO A 118 -9.04 19.11 -23.84
N PRO A 119 -8.80 18.82 -25.13
CA PRO A 119 -8.32 19.86 -26.05
C PRO A 119 -9.32 21.02 -26.02
N ILE A 120 -8.83 22.18 -25.58
CA ILE A 120 -9.50 23.46 -25.78
C ILE A 120 -9.66 23.66 -27.29
N THR A 121 -10.81 23.26 -27.83
CA THR A 121 -11.21 23.66 -29.17
C THR A 121 -11.49 25.17 -29.11
N PRO A 122 -10.72 26.02 -29.80
CA PRO A 122 -11.11 27.42 -29.93
C PRO A 122 -12.42 27.45 -30.73
N TYR A 123 -13.50 27.92 -30.11
CA TYR A 123 -14.67 28.35 -30.85
C TYR A 123 -14.24 29.54 -31.71
N LEU A 124 -14.04 29.31 -33.00
CA LEU A 124 -13.99 30.37 -33.99
C LEU A 124 -15.43 30.90 -34.13
N SER A 125 -15.59 32.22 -33.93
CA SER A 125 -16.85 32.96 -34.12
C SER A 125 -17.30 32.98 -35.57
#